data_AF-W4JUS5-F1
#
_entry.id   AF-W4JUS5-F1
#
_cell.length_a   1.000
_cell.length_b   1.000
_cell.length_c   1.000
_cell.angle_alpha   90.00
_cell.angle_beta   90.00
_cell.angle_gamma   90.00
#
_symmetry.space_group_name_H-M   'P 1'
#
loop_
_entity.id
_entity.type
_entity.pdbx_description
1 polymer ?
#
loop_
_entity_poly.entity_id
_entity_poly.type
_entity_poly.pdbx_seq_one_letter_code
_entity_poly.pdbx_strand_id
1 'polypeptide(L)' 'FLEPVDPSKVAGYAEAIKRPMDFGTITTKVAKGKYRSLEEFAADFHLVISNAKSFNPPGTIYHAEAERIE' A
#
# COMPACT_ATOMS: atom_id res chain seq x y z
N PHE A 1 2.86 -6.07 2.74
CA PHE A 1 2.59 -4.70 3.21
C PHE A 1 3.85 -3.94 3.63
N LEU A 2 4.89 -4.58 4.18
CA LEU A 2 6.09 -3.87 4.67
C LEU A 2 7.08 -3.45 3.58
N GLU A 3 7.13 -4.16 2.46
CA GLU A 3 8.04 -3.88 1.35
C GLU A 3 7.25 -3.54 0.08
N PRO A 4 7.84 -2.72 -0.83
CA PRO A 4 7.25 -2.46 -2.14
C PRO A 4 7.05 -3.76 -2.92
N VAL A 5 5.93 -3.86 -3.64
CA VAL A 5 5.74 -4.95 -4.60
C VAL A 5 6.68 -4.75 -5.78
N ASP A 6 7.44 -5.78 -6.13
CA ASP A 6 8.25 -5.83 -7.34
C ASP A 6 7.35 -6.10 -8.56
N PRO A 7 7.06 -5.10 -9.42
CA PRO A 7 6.07 -5.26 -10.48
C PRO A 7 6.54 -6.23 -11.59
N SER A 8 7.83 -6.52 -11.68
CA SER A 8 8.36 -7.51 -12.63
C SER A 8 8.03 -8.94 -12.24
N LYS A 9 7.77 -9.19 -10.95
CA LYS A 9 7.46 -10.51 -10.39
C LYS A 9 5.98 -10.76 -10.22
N VAL A 10 5.16 -9.72 -10.28
CA VAL A 10 3.71 -9.81 -10.06
C VAL A 10 2.99 -9.34 -11.32
N ALA A 11 2.55 -10.31 -12.12
CA ALA A 11 1.86 -10.05 -13.38
C ALA A 11 0.63 -9.16 -13.18
N GLY A 12 0.49 -8.13 -14.02
CA GLY A 12 -0.63 -7.20 -13.99
C GLY A 12 -0.54 -6.12 -12.91
N TYR A 13 0.45 -6.15 -12.01
CA TYR A 13 0.51 -5.19 -10.90
C TYR A 13 0.81 -3.77 -11.36
N ALA A 14 1.77 -3.59 -12.28
CA ALA A 14 2.10 -2.27 -12.85
C ALA A 14 0.94 -1.66 -13.66
N GLU A 15 0.14 -2.53 -14.30
CA GLU A 15 -1.02 -2.15 -15.09
C GLU A 15 -2.21 -1.79 -14.19
N ALA A 16 -2.41 -2.50 -13.09
CA ALA A 16 -3.53 -2.29 -12.18
C ALA A 16 -3.28 -1.18 -11.15
N ILE A 17 -2.10 -1.14 -10.52
CA ILE A 17 -1.78 -0.24 -9.41
C ILE A 17 -0.91 0.92 -9.88
N LYS A 18 -1.52 2.11 -10.00
CA LYS A 18 -0.87 3.31 -10.55
C LYS A 18 -0.02 4.09 -9.54
N ARG A 19 -0.31 3.93 -8.25
CA ARG A 19 0.44 4.59 -7.17
C ARG A 19 0.78 3.53 -6.11
N PRO A 20 1.85 2.74 -6.33
CA PRO A 20 2.30 1.77 -5.33
C PRO A 20 2.65 2.46 -4.01
N MET A 21 2.35 1.79 -2.90
CA MET A 21 2.71 2.23 -1.56
C MET A 21 2.82 1.02 -0.63
N ASP A 22 3.67 1.14 0.39
CA ASP A 22 3.94 0.11 1.40
C ASP A 22 4.34 0.77 2.73
N PHE A 23 4.25 0.03 3.83
CA PHE A 23 4.54 0.56 5.17
C PHE A 23 6.03 0.84 5.42
N GLY A 24 6.96 0.19 4.71
CA GLY A 24 8.38 0.49 4.80
C GLY A 24 8.72 1.84 4.15
N THR A 25 8.10 2.14 3.01
CA THR A 25 8.16 3.46 2.36
C THR A 25 7.54 4.53 3.25
N ILE A 26 6.36 4.29 3.84
CA ILE A 26 5.74 5.23 4.81
C ILE A 26 6.66 5.48 6.00
N THR A 27 7.23 4.43 6.59
CA THR A 27 8.19 4.54 7.71
C THR A 27 9.39 5.40 7.32
N THR A 28 9.95 5.18 6.13
CA THR A 28 11.05 5.98 5.59
C THR A 28 10.65 7.45 5.37
N LYS A 29 9.44 7.70 4.88
CA LYS A 29 8.90 9.06 4.68
C LYS A 29 8.72 9.80 6.01
N VAL A 30 8.21 9.12 7.04
CA VAL A 30 8.12 9.68 8.41
C VAL A 30 9.50 10.04 8.93
N ALA A 31 10.46 9.10 8.91
CA ALA A 31 11.81 9.32 9.42
C ALA A 31 12.55 10.47 8.70
N LYS A 32 12.24 10.69 7.41
CA LYS A 32 12.80 11.78 6.60
C LYS A 32 11.99 13.08 6.64
N GLY A 33 10.96 13.18 7.47
CA GLY A 33 10.10 14.36 7.60
C GLY A 33 9.38 14.74 6.29
N LYS A 34 8.96 13.74 5.50
CA LYS A 34 8.34 13.95 4.18
C LYS A 34 6.84 14.21 4.20
N TYR A 35 6.18 13.98 5.33
CA TYR A 35 4.79 14.34 5.54
C TYR A 35 4.72 15.70 6.24
N ARG A 36 3.97 16.63 5.65
CA ARG A 36 3.75 17.97 6.21
C ARG A 36 2.55 18.01 7.15
N SER A 37 1.71 16.97 7.11
CA SER A 37 0.53 16.85 7.95
C SER A 37 0.15 15.38 8.19
N LEU A 38 -0.72 15.14 9.16
CA LEU A 38 -1.25 13.80 9.43
C LEU A 38 -2.14 13.30 8.31
N GLU A 39 -2.81 14.19 7.58
CA GLU A 39 -3.65 13.86 6.44
C GLU A 39 -2.82 13.27 5.29
N GLU A 40 -1.63 13.82 5.03
CA GLU A 40 -0.73 13.25 4.00
C GLU A 40 -0.24 11.84 4.38
N PHE A 41 0.04 11.62 5.67
CA PHE A 41 0.39 10.29 6.19
C PHE A 41 -0.79 9.31 6.08
N ALA A 42 -1.98 9.73 6.52
CA ALA A 42 -3.19 8.92 6.47
C ALA A 42 -3.56 8.56 5.02
N ALA A 43 -3.38 9.49 4.08
CA ALA A 43 -3.62 9.24 2.67
C ALA A 43 -2.75 8.08 2.12
N ASP A 44 -1.46 8.04 2.47
CA ASP A 44 -0.60 6.92 2.05
C ASP A 44 -0.92 5.63 2.80
N PHE A 45 -1.30 5.71 4.08
CA PHE A 45 -1.74 4.54 4.85
C PHE A 45 -2.98 3.89 4.21
N HIS A 46 -4.01 4.68 3.90
CA HIS A 46 -5.20 4.20 3.20
C HIS A 46 -4.89 3.73 1.78
N LEU A 47 -3.90 4.33 1.11
CA LEU A 47 -3.46 3.88 -0.21
C LEU A 47 -2.87 2.45 -0.18
N VAL A 48 -2.13 2.08 0.87
CA VAL A 48 -1.64 0.69 1.04
C VAL A 48 -2.81 -0.29 1.07
N ILE A 49 -3.85 0.03 1.87
CA ILE A 49 -5.04 -0.82 2.05
C ILE A 49 -5.85 -0.89 0.76
N SER A 50 -6.13 0.27 0.15
CA SER A 50 -6.91 0.37 -1.09
C SER A 50 -6.24 -0.36 -2.25
N ASN A 51 -4.93 -0.22 -2.41
CA ASN A 51 -4.19 -0.97 -3.44
C ASN A 51 -4.27 -2.48 -3.20
N ALA A 52 -4.16 -2.92 -1.94
CA ALA A 52 -4.27 -4.34 -1.61
C ALA A 52 -5.65 -4.91 -1.92
N LYS A 53 -6.72 -4.21 -1.54
CA LYS A 53 -8.11 -4.63 -1.85
C LYS A 53 -8.43 -4.54 -3.35
N SER A 54 -7.85 -3.59 -4.06
CA SER A 54 -8.07 -3.40 -5.50
C SER A 54 -7.37 -4.45 -6.35
N PHE A 55 -6.15 -4.85 -5.97
CA PHE A 55 -5.38 -5.85 -6.72
C PHE A 55 -5.76 -7.29 -6.37
N ASN A 56 -6.08 -7.55 -5.10
CA ASN A 56 -6.35 -8.90 -4.61
C ASN A 56 -7.86 -9.10 -4.44
N PRO A 57 -8.47 -10.12 -5.07
CA PRO A 57 -9.89 -10.41 -4.89
C PRO A 57 -10.28 -10.74 -3.43
N PRO A 58 -11.55 -10.52 -3.04
CA PRO A 58 -12.08 -11.00 -1.76
C PRO A 58 -11.82 -12.50 -1.55
N GLY A 59 -11.57 -12.89 -0.29
CA GLY A 59 -11.25 -14.27 0.08
C GLY A 59 -9.77 -14.65 -0.05
N THR A 60 -8.94 -13.79 -0.63
CA THR A 60 -7.48 -13.94 -0.54
C THR A 60 -6.96 -13.46 0.82
N ILE A 61 -5.83 -14.01 1.27
CA ILE A 61 -5.20 -13.58 2.53
C ILE A 61 -4.85 -12.08 2.51
N TYR A 62 -4.45 -11.54 1.36
CA TYR A 62 -4.07 -10.13 1.25
C TYR A 62 -5.26 -9.20 1.35
N HIS A 63 -6.41 -9.59 0.78
CA HIS A 63 -7.65 -8.84 0.91
C HIS A 63 -8.18 -8.89 2.35
N ALA A 64 -8.22 -10.08 2.95
CA ALA A 64 -8.68 -10.25 4.33
C ALA A 64 -7.80 -9.50 5.35
N GLU A 65 -6.48 -9.53 5.20
CA GLU A 65 -5.59 -8.75 6.06
C GLU A 65 -5.75 -7.24 5.83
N ALA A 66 -6.01 -6.79 4.59
CA ALA A 66 -6.31 -5.39 4.32
C ALA A 66 -7.64 -4.94 4.96
N GLU A 67 -8.65 -5.81 5.03
CA GLU A 67 -9.90 -5.55 5.77
C GLU A 67 -9.68 -5.49 7.29
N ARG A 68 -8.76 -6.27 7.84
CA ARG A 68 -8.46 -6.29 9.29
C ARG A 68 -7.68 -5.07 9.77
N ILE A 69 -6.93 -4.41 8.88
CA ILE A 69 -6.13 -3.22 9.19
C ILE A 69 -7.00 -1.95 9.25
N GLU A 70 -8.11 -1.93 8.50
CA GLU A 70 -9.09 -0.84 8.47
C GLU A 70 -10.01 -0.87 9.71
#